data_AF-A0A251XDR2-F1
#
_entry.id   AF-A0A251XDR2-F1
#
_cell.length_a   1.000
_cell.length_b   1.000
_cell.length_c   1.000
_cell.angle_alpha   90.00
_cell.angle_beta   90.00
_cell.angle_gamma   90.00
#
_symmetry.space_group_name_H-M   'P 1'
#
loop_
_entity.id
_entity.type
_entity.pdbx_description
1 polymer ?
#
loop_
_entity_poly.entity_id
_entity_poly.type
_entity_poly.pdbx_seq_one_letter_code
_entity_poly.pdbx_strand_id
1 'polypeptide(L)'
;MSWVDKDDSQDWQAFFHARNRLIAALLHSPYERGGRFLTANLATDVRHLVSMQYFALAARHEAYRNILRGPRGLHEDMVTRLARTRELAQGFTDGVPIKDRAALPEIVAPDKPQRRRGGGAPAGIARMVWLARTVARHAFSPLSQAATRGPEAHLAFEDARWWVVPSFDSVLVSNAEGSAALLHRRDPVLFRRMLWTSIVLRWRILARWPQLKAAYRAALPTVTSPETWARTFGVDQPPAGRRKK
;
A
#
# COMPACT_ATOMS: atom_id res chain seq x y z
N MET A 1 -15.70 0.80 -18.03
CA MET A 1 -15.12 0.84 -16.67
C MET A 1 -14.16 2.01 -16.63
N SER A 2 -14.42 2.98 -15.76
CA SER A 2 -13.53 4.13 -15.60
C SER A 2 -12.42 3.79 -14.61
N TRP A 3 -11.30 4.52 -14.66
CA TRP A 3 -10.23 4.41 -13.67
C TRP A 3 -10.71 4.65 -12.22
N VAL A 4 -11.87 5.29 -12.03
CA VAL A 4 -12.48 5.56 -10.72
C VAL A 4 -13.07 4.29 -10.09
N ASP A 5 -13.44 3.30 -10.92
CA ASP A 5 -14.08 2.07 -10.44
C ASP A 5 -13.04 1.08 -9.88
N LYS A 6 -11.75 1.25 -10.19
CA LYS A 6 -10.69 0.33 -9.77
C LYS A 6 -9.79 0.97 -8.72
N ASP A 7 -9.90 0.55 -7.46
CA ASP A 7 -8.98 1.01 -6.41
C ASP A 7 -7.64 0.28 -6.46
N ASP A 8 -6.81 0.69 -7.43
CA ASP A 8 -5.42 0.25 -7.61
C ASP A 8 -4.48 0.67 -6.47
N SER A 9 -4.98 1.37 -5.44
CA SER A 9 -4.15 1.78 -4.31
C SER A 9 -4.00 0.69 -3.24
N GLN A 10 -4.78 -0.39 -3.34
CA GLN A 10 -4.83 -1.46 -2.33
C GLN A 10 -4.14 -2.75 -2.77
N ASP A 11 -3.81 -2.90 -4.06
CA ASP A 11 -3.21 -4.11 -4.61
C ASP A 11 -1.69 -3.98 -4.82
N TRP A 12 -1.11 -4.87 -5.63
CA TRP A 12 0.31 -4.87 -5.96
C TRP A 12 0.80 -3.54 -6.56
N GLN A 13 -0.07 -2.74 -7.18
CA GLN A 13 0.25 -1.43 -7.74
C GLN A 13 0.65 -0.43 -6.65
N ALA A 14 0.27 -0.64 -5.39
CA ALA A 14 0.63 0.20 -4.25
C ALA A 14 2.15 0.41 -4.12
N PHE A 15 2.95 -0.64 -4.41
CA PHE A 15 4.42 -0.54 -4.47
C PHE A 15 4.85 0.49 -5.52
N PHE A 16 4.35 0.35 -6.75
CA PHE A 16 4.76 1.18 -7.88
C PHE A 16 4.27 2.62 -7.72
N HIS A 17 3.05 2.82 -7.23
CA HIS A 17 2.53 4.16 -6.92
C HIS A 17 3.40 4.87 -5.88
N ALA A 18 3.76 4.20 -4.77
CA ALA A 18 4.63 4.80 -3.76
C ALA A 18 6.04 5.07 -4.30
N ARG A 19 6.66 4.10 -4.98
CA ARG A 19 8.02 4.21 -5.52
C ARG A 19 8.10 5.33 -6.56
N ASN A 20 7.28 5.25 -7.60
CA ASN A 20 7.38 6.14 -8.76
C ASN A 20 7.04 7.58 -8.37
N ARG A 21 6.08 7.78 -7.46
CA ARG A 21 5.76 9.10 -6.92
C ARG A 21 6.92 9.69 -6.10
N LEU A 22 7.64 8.87 -5.33
CA LEU A 22 8.86 9.29 -4.62
C LEU A 22 9.99 9.64 -5.59
N ILE A 23 10.22 8.83 -6.63
CA ILE A 23 11.23 9.11 -7.66
C ILE A 23 10.92 10.44 -8.35
N ALA A 24 9.68 10.64 -8.79
CA ALA A 24 9.25 11.89 -9.41
C ALA A 24 9.48 13.10 -8.48
N ALA A 25 9.17 12.96 -7.19
CA ALA A 25 9.41 14.00 -6.21
C ALA A 25 10.92 14.29 -6.03
N LEU A 26 11.78 13.26 -5.98
CA LEU A 26 13.22 13.43 -5.89
C LEU A 26 13.80 14.13 -7.14
N LEU A 27 13.30 13.78 -8.33
CA LEU A 27 13.77 14.37 -9.59
C LEU A 27 13.31 15.82 -9.77
N HIS A 28 12.02 16.09 -9.52
CA HIS A 28 11.38 17.33 -10.01
C HIS A 28 10.92 18.29 -8.92
N SER A 29 10.90 17.90 -7.63
CA SER A 29 10.38 18.80 -6.60
C SER A 29 11.25 20.06 -6.45
N PRO A 30 10.65 21.27 -6.56
CA PRO A 30 11.35 22.53 -6.33
C PRO A 30 11.51 22.85 -4.83
N TYR A 31 10.75 22.18 -3.96
CA TYR A 31 10.74 22.43 -2.52
C TYR A 31 11.89 21.73 -1.79
N GLU A 32 12.36 22.37 -0.72
CA GLU A 32 13.30 21.75 0.19
C GLU A 32 12.69 20.47 0.79
N ARG A 33 13.44 19.37 0.78
CA ARG A 33 13.03 18.07 1.34
C ARG A 33 11.66 17.55 0.86
N GLY A 34 11.22 17.98 -0.34
CA GLY A 34 9.94 17.60 -0.93
C GLY A 34 8.72 18.30 -0.33
N GLY A 35 8.91 19.30 0.54
CA GLY A 35 7.82 20.05 1.16
C GLY A 35 6.84 19.17 1.92
N ARG A 36 5.53 19.32 1.64
CA ARG A 36 4.45 18.56 2.31
C ARG A 36 4.31 17.11 1.83
N PHE A 37 5.10 16.70 0.83
CA PHE A 37 4.99 15.39 0.18
C PHE A 37 5.11 14.22 1.17
N LEU A 38 6.15 14.22 2.00
CA LEU A 38 6.39 13.13 2.96
C LEU A 38 5.33 13.08 4.07
N THR A 39 4.70 14.20 4.39
CA THR A 39 3.56 14.25 5.31
C THR A 39 2.31 13.67 4.65
N ALA A 40 2.06 13.96 3.36
CA ALA A 40 0.96 13.36 2.61
C ALA A 40 1.14 11.84 2.44
N ASN A 41 2.37 11.36 2.24
CA ASN A 41 2.67 9.92 2.20
C ASN A 41 2.36 9.24 3.53
N LEU A 42 2.79 9.83 4.66
CA LEU A 42 2.46 9.28 5.97
C LEU A 42 0.95 9.27 6.23
N ALA A 43 0.23 10.31 5.82
CA ALA A 43 -1.22 10.34 5.94
C ALA A 43 -1.89 9.22 5.12
N THR A 44 -1.32 8.88 3.96
CA THR A 44 -1.75 7.73 3.14
C THR A 44 -1.46 6.41 3.86
N ASP A 45 -0.26 6.25 4.43
CA ASP A 45 0.12 5.05 5.19
C ASP A 45 -0.79 4.83 6.40
N VAL A 46 -1.12 5.90 7.14
CA VAL A 46 -2.06 5.86 8.26
C VAL A 46 -3.47 5.49 7.80
N ARG A 47 -3.90 5.97 6.62
CA ARG A 47 -5.20 5.58 6.06
C ARG A 47 -5.27 4.08 5.77
N HIS A 48 -4.22 3.50 5.17
CA HIS A 48 -4.14 2.06 4.95
C HIS A 48 -4.18 1.31 6.29
N LEU A 49 -3.41 1.75 7.30
CA LEU A 49 -3.41 1.14 8.62
C LEU A 49 -4.79 1.08 9.27
N VAL A 50 -5.49 2.21 9.36
CA VAL A 50 -6.81 2.24 10.03
C VAL A 50 -7.86 1.48 9.23
N SER A 51 -7.67 1.35 7.92
CA SER A 51 -8.53 0.53 7.04
C SER A 51 -8.10 -0.95 7.01
N MET A 52 -7.13 -1.37 7.84
CA MET A 52 -6.60 -2.73 7.90
C MET A 52 -6.07 -3.26 6.56
N GLN A 53 -5.58 -2.35 5.71
CA GLN A 53 -4.96 -2.65 4.42
C GLN A 53 -3.45 -2.88 4.62
N TYR A 54 -3.11 -3.93 5.37
CA TYR A 54 -1.74 -4.23 5.76
C TYR A 54 -0.89 -4.67 4.58
N PHE A 55 -1.44 -5.41 3.61
CA PHE A 55 -0.69 -5.75 2.39
C PHE A 55 -0.27 -4.49 1.62
N ALA A 56 -1.21 -3.59 1.34
CA ALA A 56 -0.95 -2.36 0.60
C ALA A 56 0.16 -1.54 1.27
N LEU A 57 0.11 -1.43 2.61
CA LEU A 57 1.15 -0.73 3.36
C LEU A 57 2.49 -1.46 3.36
N ALA A 58 2.51 -2.80 3.43
CA ALA A 58 3.75 -3.57 3.33
C ALA A 58 4.43 -3.37 1.97
N ALA A 59 3.64 -3.37 0.88
CA ALA A 59 4.12 -3.05 -0.45
C ALA A 59 4.70 -1.63 -0.54
N ARG A 60 4.06 -0.65 0.12
CA ARG A 60 4.58 0.73 0.22
C ARG A 60 5.87 0.81 1.05
N HIS A 61 6.00 0.04 2.13
CA HIS A 61 7.25 -0.04 2.91
C HIS A 61 8.40 -0.61 2.08
N GLU A 62 8.14 -1.64 1.27
CA GLU A 62 9.12 -2.16 0.31
C GLU A 62 9.52 -1.10 -0.73
N ALA A 63 8.57 -0.30 -1.21
CA ALA A 63 8.88 0.83 -2.09
C ALA A 63 9.80 1.84 -1.41
N TYR A 64 9.55 2.20 -0.16
CA TYR A 64 10.40 3.12 0.60
C TYR A 64 11.81 2.55 0.82
N ARG A 65 11.93 1.26 1.15
CA ARG A 65 13.21 0.58 1.27
C ARG A 65 13.96 0.57 -0.06
N ASN A 66 13.24 0.37 -1.16
CA ASN A 66 13.81 0.44 -2.51
C ASN A 66 14.37 1.84 -2.82
N ILE A 67 13.63 2.90 -2.51
CA ILE A 67 14.11 4.29 -2.65
C ILE A 67 15.38 4.53 -1.84
N LEU A 68 15.43 4.04 -0.59
CA LEU A 68 16.59 4.21 0.28
C LEU A 68 17.85 3.46 -0.20
N ARG A 69 17.70 2.45 -1.07
CA ARG A 69 18.82 1.74 -1.74
C ARG A 69 19.40 2.54 -2.92
N GLY A 70 18.66 3.51 -3.45
CA GLY A 70 19.10 4.38 -4.54
C GLY A 70 18.75 3.86 -5.95
N PRO A 71 19.20 4.56 -7.01
CA PRO A 71 18.71 4.36 -8.38
C PRO A 71 19.30 3.15 -9.12
N ARG A 72 20.38 2.53 -8.62
CA ARG A 72 21.11 1.47 -9.34
C ARG A 72 20.23 0.24 -9.66
N GLY A 73 19.38 -0.16 -8.72
CA GLY A 73 18.52 -1.34 -8.87
C GLY A 73 17.20 -1.10 -9.61
N LEU A 74 16.99 0.07 -10.24
CA LEU A 74 15.69 0.39 -10.86
C LEU A 74 15.35 -0.56 -12.03
N HIS A 75 16.33 -0.86 -12.89
CA HIS A 75 16.17 -1.75 -14.04
C HIS A 75 16.08 -3.22 -13.62
N GLU A 76 16.94 -3.68 -12.72
CA GLU A 76 16.91 -5.05 -12.17
C GLU A 76 15.56 -5.40 -11.52
N ASP A 77 14.98 -4.43 -10.79
CA ASP A 77 13.69 -4.62 -10.16
C ASP A 77 12.54 -4.75 -11.16
N MET A 78 12.64 -4.22 -12.39
CA MET A 78 11.52 -4.25 -13.34
C MET A 78 11.08 -5.66 -13.67
N VAL A 79 12.03 -6.60 -13.78
CA VAL A 79 11.76 -8.00 -14.16
C VAL A 79 11.10 -8.77 -13.02
N THR A 80 11.56 -8.56 -11.78
CA THR A 80 11.21 -9.44 -10.64
C THR A 80 10.21 -8.83 -9.64
N ARG A 81 10.01 -7.50 -9.68
CA ARG A 81 9.25 -6.80 -8.64
C ARG A 81 7.79 -7.25 -8.55
N LEU A 82 7.11 -7.43 -9.69
CA LEU A 82 5.70 -7.84 -9.67
C LEU A 82 5.51 -9.19 -8.99
N ALA A 83 6.35 -10.18 -9.31
CA ALA A 83 6.33 -11.50 -8.68
C ALA A 83 6.58 -11.41 -7.18
N ARG A 84 7.61 -10.68 -6.75
CA ARG A 84 7.93 -10.47 -5.32
C ARG A 84 6.79 -9.77 -4.57
N THR A 85 6.12 -8.79 -5.17
CA THR A 85 4.98 -8.11 -4.53
C THR A 85 3.77 -9.03 -4.41
N ARG A 86 3.53 -9.91 -5.40
CA ARG A 86 2.46 -10.93 -5.32
C ARG A 86 2.75 -12.00 -4.27
N GLU A 87 4.01 -12.40 -4.14
CA GLU A 87 4.46 -13.31 -3.08
C GLU A 87 4.27 -12.66 -1.70
N LEU A 88 4.64 -11.39 -1.53
CA LEU A 88 4.38 -10.63 -0.31
C LEU A 88 2.90 -10.64 0.08
N ALA A 89 1.99 -10.56 -0.91
CA ALA A 89 0.55 -10.55 -0.68
C ALA A 89 0.04 -11.81 0.04
N GLN A 90 0.69 -12.96 -0.16
CA GLN A 90 0.32 -14.23 0.47
C GLN A 90 0.45 -14.20 2.00
N GLY A 91 1.26 -13.28 2.54
CA GLY A 91 1.44 -13.12 3.98
C GLY A 91 0.33 -12.32 4.69
N PHE A 92 -0.70 -11.88 3.97
CA PHE A 92 -1.72 -10.98 4.49
C PHE A 92 -3.13 -11.42 4.08
N THR A 93 -4.08 -11.35 5.01
CA THR A 93 -5.49 -11.71 4.74
C THR A 93 -6.16 -10.74 3.77
N ASP A 94 -5.71 -9.49 3.76
CA ASP A 94 -6.14 -8.44 2.82
C ASP A 94 -5.29 -8.40 1.53
N GLY A 95 -4.37 -9.36 1.35
CA GLY A 95 -3.50 -9.43 0.17
C GLY A 95 -4.02 -10.35 -0.93
N VAL A 96 -4.84 -11.35 -0.61
CA VAL A 96 -5.32 -12.36 -1.55
C VAL A 96 -6.85 -12.33 -1.65
N PRO A 97 -7.42 -11.97 -2.81
CA PRO A 97 -8.86 -11.91 -2.99
C PRO A 97 -9.49 -13.31 -3.00
N ILE A 98 -10.53 -13.49 -2.20
CA ILE A 98 -11.38 -14.68 -2.16
C ILE A 98 -12.41 -14.55 -3.30
N LYS A 99 -12.26 -15.37 -4.34
CA LYS A 99 -13.13 -15.38 -5.51
C LYS A 99 -14.28 -16.38 -5.41
N ASP A 100 -14.03 -17.49 -4.73
CA ASP A 100 -15.05 -18.51 -4.53
C ASP A 100 -16.02 -18.07 -3.42
N ARG A 101 -17.30 -17.96 -3.77
CA ARG A 101 -18.36 -17.59 -2.84
C ARG A 101 -18.55 -18.62 -1.74
N ALA A 102 -18.33 -19.91 -2.02
CA ALA A 102 -18.43 -20.97 -1.04
C ALA A 102 -17.26 -20.94 -0.04
N ALA A 103 -16.13 -20.32 -0.41
CA ALA A 103 -14.98 -20.13 0.46
C ALA A 103 -15.04 -18.84 1.30
N LEU A 104 -16.09 -18.02 1.15
CA LEU A 104 -16.26 -16.82 1.97
C LEU A 104 -16.54 -17.22 3.43
N PRO A 105 -15.79 -16.67 4.40
CA PRO A 105 -16.07 -16.93 5.80
C PRO A 105 -17.48 -16.50 6.20
N GLU A 106 -18.12 -17.26 7.09
CA GLU A 106 -19.41 -16.91 7.67
C GLU A 106 -19.32 -15.63 8.50
N ILE A 107 -20.36 -14.79 8.43
CA ILE A 107 -20.44 -13.53 9.16
C ILE A 107 -20.82 -13.81 10.61
N VAL A 108 -19.99 -13.34 11.54
CA VAL A 108 -20.21 -13.50 12.98
C VAL A 108 -20.60 -12.14 13.57
N ALA A 109 -21.81 -12.03 14.10
CA ALA A 109 -22.27 -10.77 14.69
C ALA A 109 -21.31 -10.29 15.80
N PRO A 110 -21.00 -8.98 15.86
CA PRO A 110 -20.06 -8.46 16.85
C PRO A 110 -20.62 -8.58 18.26
N ASP A 111 -19.75 -8.88 19.24
CA ASP A 111 -20.12 -9.06 20.65
C ASP A 111 -20.76 -7.81 21.28
N LYS A 112 -20.53 -6.63 20.67
CA LYS A 112 -21.15 -5.36 21.06
C LYS A 112 -21.72 -4.68 19.83
N PRO A 113 -22.89 -4.02 19.93
CA PRO A 113 -23.45 -3.27 18.82
C PRO A 113 -22.45 -2.20 18.40
N GLN A 114 -21.95 -2.33 17.17
CA GLN A 114 -21.10 -1.31 16.60
C GLN A 114 -21.97 -0.10 16.27
N ARG A 115 -21.58 1.09 16.75
CA ARG A 115 -22.19 2.34 16.29
C ARG A 115 -21.89 2.45 14.79
N ARG A 116 -22.85 2.03 13.95
CA ARG A 116 -22.84 2.31 12.52
C ARG A 116 -22.75 3.82 12.38
N ARG A 117 -21.59 4.33 11.96
CA ARG A 117 -21.44 5.74 11.62
C ARG A 117 -22.14 5.95 10.28
N GLY A 118 -23.46 6.15 10.32
CA GLY A 118 -24.28 6.53 9.16
C GLY A 118 -24.07 7.99 8.74
N GLY A 119 -22.82 8.48 8.71
CA GLY A 119 -22.49 9.87 8.44
C GLY A 119 -21.21 10.03 7.61
N GLY A 120 -21.05 11.21 7.02
CA GLY A 120 -19.90 11.55 6.18
C GLY A 120 -18.55 11.50 6.93
N ALA A 121 -17.46 11.59 6.16
CA ALA A 121 -16.11 11.59 6.71
C ALA A 121 -15.91 12.70 7.75
N PRO A 122 -15.26 12.43 8.90
CA PRO A 122 -14.90 13.46 9.86
C PRO A 122 -14.11 14.61 9.19
N ALA A 123 -14.45 15.86 9.53
CA ALA A 123 -13.83 17.06 9.00
C ALA A 123 -13.15 17.89 10.11
N GLY A 124 -12.24 18.79 9.70
CA GLY A 124 -11.54 19.72 10.60
C GLY A 124 -10.89 19.05 11.82
N ILE A 125 -11.08 19.64 12.99
CA ILE A 125 -10.55 19.14 14.27
C ILE A 125 -11.14 17.77 14.64
N ALA A 126 -12.43 17.55 14.35
CA ALA A 126 -13.09 16.27 14.63
C ALA A 126 -12.41 15.09 13.92
N ARG A 127 -11.82 15.33 12.73
CA ARG A 127 -11.00 14.33 12.03
C ARG A 127 -9.77 13.92 12.83
N MET A 128 -9.06 14.89 13.41
CA MET A 128 -7.85 14.61 14.19
C MET A 128 -8.18 13.84 15.46
N VAL A 129 -9.21 14.26 16.19
CA VAL A 129 -9.68 13.58 17.40
C VAL A 129 -10.14 12.16 17.07
N TRP A 130 -10.93 11.98 16.02
CA TRP A 130 -11.37 10.66 15.61
C TRP A 130 -10.19 9.77 15.20
N LEU A 131 -9.26 10.29 14.40
CA LEU A 131 -8.10 9.53 13.95
C LEU A 131 -7.24 9.08 15.14
N ALA A 132 -6.99 9.97 16.11
CA ALA A 132 -6.25 9.63 17.32
C ALA A 132 -6.93 8.51 18.12
N ARG A 133 -8.26 8.58 18.30
CA ARG A 133 -9.05 7.52 18.96
C ARG A 133 -9.00 6.20 18.21
N THR A 134 -9.11 6.24 16.88
CA THR A 134 -9.05 5.05 16.01
C THR A 134 -7.66 4.41 16.09
N VAL A 135 -6.59 5.19 15.97
CA VAL A 135 -5.21 4.70 16.10
C VAL A 135 -4.99 4.09 17.48
N ALA A 136 -5.43 4.74 18.56
CA ALA A 136 -5.33 4.22 19.91
C ALA A 136 -6.09 2.89 20.07
N ARG A 137 -7.34 2.81 19.61
CA ARG A 137 -8.11 1.56 19.61
C ARG A 137 -7.36 0.46 18.85
N HIS A 138 -6.93 0.76 17.63
CA HIS A 138 -6.33 -0.25 16.76
C HIS A 138 -5.00 -0.76 17.29
N ALA A 139 -4.22 0.10 17.93
CA ALA A 139 -2.92 -0.25 18.50
C ALA A 139 -3.00 -0.99 19.84
N PHE A 140 -4.02 -0.71 20.66
CA PHE A 140 -4.00 -1.12 22.09
C PHE A 140 -5.23 -1.88 22.56
N SER A 141 -6.38 -1.80 21.89
CA SER A 141 -7.56 -2.55 22.31
C SER A 141 -7.44 -4.03 21.92
N PRO A 142 -7.87 -4.97 22.78
CA PRO A 142 -7.94 -6.39 22.42
C PRO A 142 -8.94 -6.62 21.30
N LEU A 143 -8.80 -7.73 20.55
CA LEU A 143 -9.78 -8.15 19.54
C LEU A 143 -11.04 -8.68 20.22
N SER A 144 -12.20 -8.46 19.59
CA SER A 144 -13.46 -9.13 19.98
C SER A 144 -13.34 -10.64 19.78
N GLN A 145 -14.10 -11.44 20.55
CA GLN A 145 -14.15 -12.89 20.35
C GLN A 145 -14.91 -13.24 19.05
N ALA A 146 -15.81 -12.38 18.60
CA ALA A 146 -16.42 -12.48 17.28
C ALA A 146 -15.36 -12.38 16.17
N ALA A 147 -14.45 -11.40 16.22
CA ALA A 147 -13.46 -11.16 15.17
C ALA A 147 -12.40 -12.26 15.02
N THR A 148 -12.18 -13.07 16.06
CA THR A 148 -11.30 -14.25 15.96
C THR A 148 -11.98 -15.43 15.28
N ARG A 149 -13.31 -15.52 15.35
CA ARG A 149 -14.11 -16.58 14.71
C ARG A 149 -14.42 -16.30 13.24
N GLY A 150 -14.73 -15.05 12.91
CA GLY A 150 -15.08 -14.65 11.56
C GLY A 150 -15.18 -13.14 11.36
N PRO A 151 -15.39 -12.70 10.12
CA PRO A 151 -15.69 -11.30 9.81
C PRO A 151 -16.99 -10.83 10.49
N GLU A 152 -16.98 -9.60 10.99
CA GLU A 152 -18.14 -9.01 11.69
C GLU A 152 -19.20 -8.44 10.73
N ALA A 153 -18.80 -8.18 9.48
CA ALA A 153 -19.66 -7.68 8.42
C ALA A 153 -19.07 -7.98 7.03
N HIS A 154 -19.92 -7.86 6.01
CA HIS A 154 -19.53 -7.84 4.61
C HIS A 154 -19.97 -6.49 4.02
N LEU A 155 -19.01 -5.68 3.60
CA LEU A 155 -19.22 -4.38 2.97
C LEU A 155 -19.03 -4.49 1.47
N ALA A 156 -19.90 -3.81 0.72
CA ALA A 156 -19.65 -3.50 -0.67
C ALA A 156 -18.46 -2.52 -0.78
N PHE A 157 -17.85 -2.46 -1.96
CA PHE A 157 -16.73 -1.57 -2.24
C PHE A 157 -17.04 -0.09 -1.89
N GLU A 158 -18.24 0.38 -2.23
CA GLU A 158 -18.68 1.76 -2.01
C GLU A 158 -18.83 2.10 -0.52
N ASP A 159 -19.24 1.12 0.29
CA ASP A 159 -19.45 1.24 1.73
C ASP A 159 -18.15 1.13 2.54
N ALA A 160 -17.11 0.51 1.96
CA ALA A 160 -15.81 0.27 2.59
C ALA A 160 -14.94 1.53 2.67
N ARG A 161 -15.52 2.65 3.13
CA ARG A 161 -14.83 3.93 3.30
C ARG A 161 -13.83 3.85 4.44
N TRP A 162 -12.70 4.56 4.30
CA TRP A 162 -11.62 4.61 5.31
C TRP A 162 -12.04 5.16 6.70
N TRP A 163 -13.23 5.75 6.83
CA TRP A 163 -13.82 6.18 8.11
C TRP A 163 -14.89 5.22 8.65
N VAL A 164 -15.30 4.23 7.87
CA VAL A 164 -16.29 3.18 8.22
C VAL A 164 -15.56 1.92 8.68
N VAL A 165 -14.68 1.38 7.82
CA VAL A 165 -13.88 0.16 8.06
C VAL A 165 -13.20 0.11 9.44
N PRO A 166 -12.60 1.20 9.96
CA PRO A 166 -11.91 1.16 11.25
C PRO A 166 -12.83 0.91 12.46
N SER A 167 -14.15 0.89 12.26
CA SER A 167 -15.13 0.59 13.31
C SER A 167 -15.20 -0.92 13.62
N PHE A 168 -14.74 -1.75 12.68
CA PHE A 168 -14.69 -3.20 12.75
C PHE A 168 -13.32 -3.71 13.21
N ASP A 169 -13.31 -4.87 13.83
CA ASP A 169 -12.11 -5.67 14.12
C ASP A 169 -11.84 -6.68 13.01
N SER A 170 -12.87 -7.13 12.29
CA SER A 170 -12.71 -7.89 11.05
C SER A 170 -13.90 -7.66 10.11
N VAL A 171 -13.65 -7.51 8.81
CA VAL A 171 -14.68 -7.21 7.82
C VAL A 171 -14.28 -7.76 6.45
N LEU A 172 -15.25 -8.32 5.73
CA LEU A 172 -15.10 -8.65 4.31
C LEU A 172 -15.42 -7.41 3.47
N VAL A 173 -14.56 -7.11 2.51
CA VAL A 173 -14.76 -5.99 1.58
C VAL A 173 -14.78 -6.54 0.16
N SER A 174 -15.92 -6.40 -0.52
CA SER A 174 -16.00 -6.74 -1.94
C SER A 174 -15.15 -5.80 -2.79
N ASN A 175 -14.57 -6.30 -3.87
CA ASN A 175 -14.04 -5.45 -4.93
C ASN A 175 -15.18 -4.72 -5.67
N ALA A 176 -14.84 -3.70 -6.45
CA ALA A 176 -15.82 -2.88 -7.16
C ALA A 176 -16.71 -3.67 -8.15
N GLU A 177 -16.16 -4.75 -8.72
CA GLU A 177 -16.87 -5.65 -9.63
C GLU A 177 -17.83 -6.62 -8.89
N GLY A 178 -17.72 -6.74 -7.56
CA GLY A 178 -18.44 -7.74 -6.77
C GLY A 178 -18.03 -9.20 -7.05
N SER A 179 -16.92 -9.40 -7.76
CA SER A 179 -16.42 -10.72 -8.19
C SER A 179 -15.52 -11.39 -7.16
N ALA A 180 -15.00 -10.64 -6.19
CA ALA A 180 -14.16 -11.15 -5.12
C ALA A 180 -14.27 -10.30 -3.86
N ALA A 181 -13.85 -10.85 -2.72
CA ALA A 181 -13.76 -10.10 -1.46
C ALA A 181 -12.38 -10.26 -0.79
N LEU A 182 -11.96 -9.24 -0.06
CA LEU A 182 -10.75 -9.23 0.77
C LEU A 182 -11.15 -9.30 2.24
N LEU A 183 -10.40 -10.07 3.03
CA LEU A 183 -10.60 -10.16 4.47
C LEU A 183 -9.68 -9.17 5.19
N HIS A 184 -10.28 -8.08 5.65
CA HIS A 184 -9.61 -7.09 6.47
C HIS A 184 -9.74 -7.53 7.92
N ARG A 185 -8.62 -7.73 8.60
CA ARG A 185 -8.59 -8.17 9.99
C ARG A 185 -7.60 -7.34 10.77
N ARG A 186 -8.02 -6.84 11.92
CA ARG A 186 -7.19 -6.03 12.80
C ARG A 186 -6.17 -6.92 13.50
N ASP A 187 -4.93 -6.44 13.54
CA ASP A 187 -3.85 -7.04 14.34
C ASP A 187 -3.12 -5.90 15.09
N PRO A 188 -3.30 -5.77 16.42
CA PRO A 188 -2.66 -4.70 17.20
C PRO A 188 -1.13 -4.73 17.20
N VAL A 189 -0.53 -5.92 17.10
CA VAL A 189 0.93 -6.08 17.10
C VAL A 189 1.47 -5.65 15.75
N LEU A 190 0.89 -6.16 14.67
CA LEU A 190 1.26 -5.78 13.30
C LEU A 190 0.99 -4.29 13.07
N PHE A 191 -0.14 -3.76 13.51
CA PHE A 191 -0.51 -2.35 13.39
C PHE A 191 0.58 -1.45 14.00
N ARG A 192 0.99 -1.71 15.25
CA ARG A 192 2.04 -0.92 15.93
C ARG A 192 3.36 -1.02 15.20
N ARG A 193 3.77 -2.22 14.80
CA ARG A 193 5.01 -2.47 14.06
C ARG A 193 5.02 -1.71 12.73
N MET A 194 3.93 -1.76 11.98
CA MET A 194 3.82 -1.12 10.68
C MET A 194 3.74 0.41 10.80
N LEU A 195 3.02 0.94 11.80
CA LEU A 195 3.00 2.38 12.09
C LEU A 195 4.41 2.90 12.41
N TRP A 196 5.13 2.22 13.30
CA TRP A 196 6.51 2.56 13.62
C TRP A 196 7.40 2.51 12.37
N THR A 197 7.25 1.47 11.55
CA THR A 197 8.01 1.32 10.31
C THR A 197 7.73 2.47 9.33
N SER A 198 6.47 2.91 9.17
CA SER A 198 6.13 4.10 8.36
C SER A 198 6.84 5.36 8.85
N ILE A 199 6.87 5.59 10.17
CA ILE A 199 7.52 6.75 10.79
C ILE A 199 9.04 6.70 10.56
N VAL A 200 9.67 5.55 10.82
CA VAL A 200 11.12 5.36 10.65
C VAL A 200 11.52 5.52 9.18
N LEU A 201 10.80 4.92 8.24
CA LEU A 201 11.10 5.03 6.82
C LEU A 201 10.92 6.46 6.32
N ARG A 202 9.87 7.17 6.75
CA ARG A 202 9.70 8.60 6.47
C ARG A 202 10.89 9.41 6.98
N TRP A 203 11.30 9.19 8.23
CA TRP A 203 12.42 9.92 8.83
C TRP A 203 13.73 9.67 8.08
N ARG A 204 14.01 8.40 7.72
CA ARG A 204 15.18 8.04 6.91
C ARG A 204 15.18 8.71 5.53
N ILE A 205 14.03 8.73 4.85
CA ILE A 205 13.90 9.41 3.55
C ILE A 205 14.09 10.91 3.71
N LEU A 206 13.50 11.53 4.75
CA LEU A 206 13.64 12.95 5.03
C LEU A 206 15.11 13.33 5.30
N ALA A 207 15.78 12.58 6.17
CA ALA A 207 17.18 12.82 6.54
C ALA A 207 18.14 12.64 5.35
N ARG A 208 17.89 11.64 4.51
CA ARG A 208 18.71 11.35 3.32
C ARG A 208 18.23 12.07 2.05
N TRP A 209 17.28 13.00 2.16
CA TRP A 209 16.64 13.59 0.98
C TRP A 209 17.63 14.28 0.03
N PRO A 210 18.57 15.15 0.50
CA PRO A 210 19.53 15.79 -0.41
C PRO A 210 20.39 14.76 -1.15
N GLN A 211 20.85 13.72 -0.46
CA GLN A 211 21.69 12.67 -1.03
C GLN A 211 20.91 11.82 -2.05
N LEU A 212 19.67 11.44 -1.72
CA LEU A 212 18.79 10.72 -2.64
C LEU A 212 18.50 11.58 -3.88
N LYS A 213 18.14 12.85 -3.70
CA LYS A 213 17.88 13.79 -4.80
C LYS A 213 19.07 13.89 -5.75
N ALA A 214 20.28 14.07 -5.22
CA ALA A 214 21.50 14.11 -6.01
C ALA A 214 21.74 12.78 -6.75
N ALA A 215 21.65 11.65 -6.06
CA ALA A 215 21.88 10.33 -6.64
C ALA A 215 20.90 10.00 -7.78
N TYR A 216 19.60 10.21 -7.56
CA TYR A 216 18.57 9.95 -8.57
C TYR A 216 18.71 10.88 -9.79
N ARG A 217 19.04 12.15 -9.58
CA ARG A 217 19.28 13.08 -10.70
C ARG A 217 20.54 12.73 -11.49
N ALA A 218 21.64 12.38 -10.82
CA ALA A 218 22.88 11.98 -11.46
C ALA A 218 22.72 10.67 -12.26
N ALA A 219 21.89 9.74 -11.78
CA ALA A 219 21.62 8.50 -12.48
C ALA A 219 20.64 8.65 -13.65
N LEU A 220 19.89 9.76 -13.74
CA LEU A 220 18.81 9.92 -14.71
C LEU A 220 19.26 9.69 -16.16
N PRO A 221 20.37 10.29 -16.66
CA PRO A 221 20.82 10.09 -18.04
C PRO A 221 21.08 8.61 -18.36
N THR A 222 21.67 7.86 -17.42
CA THR A 222 21.94 6.43 -17.58
C THR A 222 20.67 5.61 -17.51
N VAL A 223 19.79 5.87 -16.52
CA VAL A 223 18.55 5.10 -16.32
C VAL A 223 17.58 5.28 -17.51
N THR A 224 17.62 6.42 -18.19
CA THR A 224 16.78 6.69 -19.38
C THR A 224 17.51 6.47 -20.71
N SER A 225 18.77 6.03 -20.69
CA SER A 225 19.56 5.82 -21.91
C SER A 225 19.04 4.65 -22.75
N PRO A 226 19.01 4.76 -24.08
CA PRO A 226 18.68 3.64 -24.97
C PRO A 226 19.52 2.40 -24.70
N GLU A 227 20.81 2.56 -24.40
CA GLU A 227 21.75 1.46 -24.14
C GLU A 227 21.39 0.67 -22.88
N THR A 228 20.95 1.37 -21.83
CA THR A 228 20.53 0.69 -20.60
C THR A 228 19.20 -0.02 -20.80
N TRP A 229 18.26 0.57 -21.53
CA TRP A 229 17.01 -0.09 -21.89
C TRP A 229 17.21 -1.29 -22.82
N ALA A 230 18.13 -1.20 -23.78
CA ALA A 230 18.48 -2.32 -24.66
C ALA A 230 18.99 -3.52 -23.86
N ARG A 231 19.87 -3.28 -22.87
CA ARG A 231 20.32 -4.33 -21.93
C ARG A 231 19.18 -4.91 -21.10
N THR A 232 18.29 -4.08 -20.57
CA THR A 232 17.13 -4.53 -19.77
C THR A 232 16.18 -5.42 -20.59
N PHE A 233 16.02 -5.14 -21.89
CA PHE A 233 15.21 -5.96 -22.79
C PHE A 233 15.97 -7.12 -23.46
N GLY A 234 17.29 -7.18 -23.31
CA GLY A 234 18.13 -8.19 -23.97
C GLY A 234 18.22 -8.02 -25.49
N VAL A 235 18.15 -6.78 -25.99
CA VAL A 235 18.21 -6.43 -27.43
C VAL A 235 19.49 -5.69 -27.82
N ASP A 236 20.48 -5.65 -26.92
CA ASP A 236 21.80 -5.06 -27.12
C ASP A 236 22.76 -5.98 -27.91
N GLN A 237 22.37 -7.24 -28.15
CA GLN A 237 23.10 -8.17 -29.00
C GLN A 237 22.44 -8.29 -30.39
N PRO A 238 23.22 -8.29 -31.49
CA PRO A 238 22.67 -8.60 -32.81
C PRO A 238 22.07 -10.03 -32.79
N PRO A 239 20.96 -10.27 -33.52
CA PRO A 239 20.34 -11.59 -33.54
C PRO A 239 21.38 -12.63 -33.93
N ALA A 240 21.56 -13.65 -33.09
CA ALA A 240 22.46 -14.77 -33.34
C ALA A 240 22.22 -15.24 -34.78
N GLY A 241 23.25 -15.09 -35.62
CA GLY A 241 23.11 -15.15 -37.07
C GLY A 241 22.31 -16.37 -37.51
N ARG A 242 21.31 -16.15 -38.37
CA ARG A 242 20.79 -17.23 -39.22
C ARG A 242 22.00 -17.88 -39.90
N ARG A 243 22.41 -19.05 -39.42
CA ARG A 243 23.28 -19.94 -40.19
C ARG A 243 22.53 -20.20 -41.49
N LYS A 244 22.97 -19.56 -42.58
CA LYS A 244 22.56 -19.94 -43.93
C LYS A 244 23.00 -21.39 -44.10
N LYS A 245 22.02 -22.28 -44.24
CA LYS A 245 22.24 -23.59 -44.86
C LYS A 245 22.48 -23.38 -46.35
#